data_AF-A0A087TNA4-F1
#
_entry.id   AF-A0A087TNA4-F1
#
_cell.length_a   1.000
_cell.length_b   1.000
_cell.length_c   1.000
_cell.angle_alpha   90.00
_cell.angle_beta   90.00
_cell.angle_gamma   90.00
#
_symmetry.space_group_name_H-M   'P 1'
#
loop_
_entity.id
_entity.type
_entity.pdbx_description
1 polymer ?
#
loop_
_entity_poly.entity_id
_entity_poly.type
_entity_poly.pdbx_seq_one_letter_code
_entity_poly.pdbx_strand_id
1 'polypeptide(L)'
;MPLYYAAPLKRALQRMGAPNLVPDTMENCLSYNVLNYLKRLKNQAKTEFEKLISTVGTKKTISDGIRVNPAPQRPFGSATKLTEMNLTPHLVMNDRFTALKNDLNDFNLFVLYVKDREIKHESYRNAYDIPRNNILDQLARMRSNFLQCSLSHTRLQDEDQMHSLPVGQMGNYQEYLKRFT
;
A
#
# COMPACT_ATOMS: atom_id res chain seq x y z
N MET A 1 18.20 51.51 2.83
CA MET A 1 16.84 50.94 2.80
C MET A 1 16.95 49.44 2.50
N PRO A 2 16.15 48.56 3.11
CA PRO A 2 16.13 47.14 2.76
C PRO A 2 15.73 46.91 1.29
N LEU A 3 16.37 45.96 0.60
CA LEU A 3 16.22 45.75 -0.85
C LEU A 3 14.81 45.35 -1.28
N TYR A 4 14.05 44.67 -0.41
CA TYR A 4 12.67 44.27 -0.69
C TYR A 4 11.69 45.46 -0.83
N TYR A 5 12.09 46.67 -0.42
CA TYR A 5 11.31 47.90 -0.66
C TYR A 5 11.63 48.57 -2.01
N ALA A 6 12.67 48.14 -2.73
CA ALA A 6 13.12 48.79 -3.97
C ALA A 6 12.05 48.77 -5.07
N ALA A 7 11.42 47.62 -5.30
CA ALA A 7 10.38 47.46 -6.32
C ALA A 7 9.10 48.27 -6.02
N PRO A 8 8.51 48.23 -4.80
CA PRO A 8 7.40 49.10 -4.44
C PRO A 8 7.73 50.60 -4.55
N LEU A 9 8.92 51.01 -4.11
CA LEU A 9 9.37 52.40 -4.15
C LEU A 9 9.57 52.90 -5.59
N LYS A 10 10.21 52.11 -6.44
CA LYS A 10 10.37 52.41 -7.88
C LYS A 10 9.02 52.62 -8.55
N ARG A 11 8.04 51.75 -8.29
CA ARG A 11 6.66 51.89 -8.82
C ARG A 11 5.98 53.18 -8.33
N ALA A 12 6.18 53.56 -7.07
CA ALA A 12 5.63 54.80 -6.53
C ALA A 12 6.28 56.04 -7.17
N LEU A 13 7.60 56.07 -7.28
CA LEU A 13 8.36 57.16 -7.89
C LEU A 13 8.07 57.30 -9.39
N GLN A 14 7.86 56.19 -10.09
CA GLN A 14 7.42 56.19 -11.49
C GLN A 14 6.05 56.86 -11.65
N ARG A 15 5.12 56.64 -10.72
CA ARG A 15 3.81 57.33 -10.71
C ARG A 15 3.92 58.82 -10.37
N MET A 16 4.96 59.21 -9.63
CA MET A 16 5.26 60.59 -9.30
C MET A 16 6.10 61.33 -10.36
N GLY A 17 6.42 60.68 -11.49
CA GLY A 17 7.19 61.30 -12.58
C GLY A 17 8.71 61.28 -12.39
N ALA A 18 9.23 60.47 -11.45
CA ALA A 18 10.66 60.36 -11.15
C ALA A 18 11.20 58.91 -11.30
N PRO A 19 11.17 58.33 -12.51
CA PRO A 19 11.42 56.90 -12.74
C PRO A 19 12.88 56.43 -12.50
N ASN A 20 13.87 57.32 -12.57
CA ASN A 20 15.29 56.94 -12.64
C ASN A 20 16.05 57.03 -11.30
N LEU A 21 15.32 57.12 -10.18
CA LEU A 21 15.91 57.31 -8.85
C LEU A 21 16.27 55.99 -8.15
N VAL A 22 15.78 54.85 -8.64
CA VAL A 22 16.04 53.51 -8.06
C VAL A 22 16.72 52.64 -9.11
N PRO A 23 17.99 52.22 -8.90
CA PRO A 23 18.70 51.35 -9.83
C PRO A 23 18.07 49.95 -9.96
N ASP A 24 17.97 49.45 -11.20
CA ASP A 24 17.43 48.11 -11.53
C ASP A 24 18.19 46.95 -10.89
N THR A 25 19.48 47.17 -10.62
CA THR A 25 20.39 46.18 -10.03
C THR A 25 20.13 45.92 -8.55
N MET A 26 19.31 46.75 -7.87
CA MET A 26 18.98 46.56 -6.46
C MET A 26 17.99 45.42 -6.19
N GLU A 27 17.28 44.92 -7.20
CA GLU A 27 16.22 43.92 -6.99
C GLU A 27 16.72 42.47 -6.98
N ASN A 28 17.93 42.20 -7.48
CA ASN A 28 18.37 40.85 -7.77
C ASN A 28 19.75 40.55 -7.19
N CYS A 29 19.78 40.00 -5.98
CA CYS A 29 21.01 39.58 -5.29
C CYS A 29 21.63 38.29 -5.87
N LEU A 30 21.00 37.69 -6.89
CA LEU A 30 21.44 36.44 -7.51
C LEU A 30 21.62 36.63 -9.01
N SER A 31 22.60 35.94 -9.58
CA SER A 31 22.78 35.94 -11.03
C SER A 31 21.60 35.27 -11.73
N TYR A 32 21.34 35.69 -12.98
CA TYR A 32 20.27 35.13 -13.80
C TYR A 32 20.35 33.60 -13.94
N ASN A 33 21.58 33.06 -14.02
CA ASN A 33 21.83 31.63 -14.08
C ASN A 33 21.38 30.90 -12.80
N VAL A 34 21.70 31.47 -11.64
CA VAL A 34 21.28 30.90 -10.34
C VAL A 34 19.76 30.93 -10.21
N LEU A 35 19.13 32.05 -10.57
CA LEU A 35 17.68 32.18 -10.51
C LEU A 35 16.97 31.17 -11.41
N ASN A 36 17.48 30.94 -12.62
CA ASN A 36 16.92 29.95 -13.54
C ASN A 36 17.13 28.51 -13.07
N TYR A 37 18.31 28.22 -12.52
CA TYR A 37 18.57 26.90 -11.94
C TYR A 37 17.60 26.60 -10.78
N LEU A 38 17.42 27.55 -9.86
CA LEU A 38 16.46 27.41 -8.75
C LEU A 38 15.02 27.24 -9.24
N LYS A 39 14.61 27.98 -10.29
CA LYS A 39 13.28 27.82 -10.91
C LYS A 39 13.09 26.41 -11.49
N ARG A 40 14.10 25.89 -12.20
CA ARG A 40 14.08 24.52 -12.75
C ARG A 40 13.98 23.49 -11.62
N LEU A 41 14.80 23.63 -10.58
CA LEU A 41 14.80 22.73 -9.42
C LEU A 41 13.44 22.72 -8.71
N LYS A 42 12.85 23.90 -8.47
CA LYS A 42 11.50 24.04 -7.89
C LYS A 42 10.44 23.31 -8.73
N ASN A 43 10.47 23.51 -10.04
CA ASN A 43 9.49 22.89 -10.93
C ASN A 43 9.68 21.37 -10.97
N GLN A 44 10.93 20.89 -11.01
CA GLN A 44 11.23 19.46 -10.95
C GLN A 44 10.73 18.83 -9.65
N ALA A 45 11.01 19.45 -8.49
CA ALA A 45 10.54 18.96 -7.21
C ALA A 45 9.01 18.92 -7.12
N LYS A 46 8.32 19.93 -7.65
CA LYS A 46 6.85 19.95 -7.74
C LYS A 46 6.33 18.77 -8.57
N THR A 47 6.90 18.54 -9.76
CA THR A 47 6.49 17.44 -10.64
C THR A 47 6.74 16.07 -10.00
N GLU A 48 7.89 15.86 -9.35
CA GLU A 48 8.19 14.60 -8.67
C GLU A 48 7.26 14.36 -7.47
N PHE A 49 6.89 15.42 -6.74
CA PHE A 49 5.89 15.33 -5.67
C PHE A 49 4.49 14.97 -6.20
N GLU A 50 4.04 15.58 -7.29
CA GLU A 50 2.77 15.25 -7.94
C GLU A 50 2.76 13.80 -8.45
N LYS A 51 3.88 13.31 -9.01
CA LYS A 51 4.06 11.90 -9.37
C LYS A 51 4.00 10.98 -8.14
N LEU A 52 4.62 11.36 -7.03
CA LEU A 52 4.56 10.57 -5.80
C LEU A 52 3.12 10.46 -5.29
N ILE A 53 2.39 11.59 -5.21
CA ILE A 53 0.99 11.61 -4.78
C ILE A 53 0.14 10.68 -5.66
N SER A 54 0.30 10.72 -6.98
CA SER A 54 -0.49 9.85 -7.87
C SER A 54 -0.20 8.35 -7.69
N THR A 55 0.97 8.01 -7.14
CA THR A 55 1.30 6.62 -6.77
C THR A 55 0.83 6.21 -5.39
N VAL A 56 0.46 7.14 -4.50
CA VAL A 56 -0.09 6.83 -3.18
C VAL A 56 -1.48 6.22 -3.36
N GLY A 57 -1.64 4.95 -2.96
CA GLY A 57 -2.91 4.21 -3.05
C GLY A 57 -3.07 3.32 -4.29
N THR A 58 -2.19 3.40 -5.29
CA THR A 58 -2.26 2.51 -6.48
C THR A 58 -1.45 1.23 -6.32
N LYS A 59 -0.36 1.27 -5.54
CA LYS A 59 0.32 0.06 -5.10
C LYS A 59 -0.42 -0.47 -3.89
N LYS A 60 -1.15 -1.59 -4.07
CA LYS A 60 -1.46 -2.45 -2.93
C LYS A 60 -0.13 -2.82 -2.30
N THR A 61 0.21 -2.18 -1.19
CA THR A 61 1.31 -2.62 -0.36
C THR A 61 0.92 -4.01 0.08
N ILE A 62 1.47 -5.03 -0.58
CA ILE A 62 1.62 -6.35 0.03
C ILE A 62 2.24 -6.02 1.37
N SER A 63 1.46 -6.16 2.44
CA SER A 63 1.94 -5.79 3.77
C SER A 63 3.25 -6.51 3.97
N ASP A 64 4.34 -5.77 4.17
CA ASP A 64 5.55 -6.35 4.75
C ASP A 64 5.07 -6.99 6.05
N GLY A 65 4.96 -8.31 6.05
CA GLY A 65 4.25 -9.01 7.12
C GLY A 65 4.93 -8.78 8.47
N ILE A 66 4.35 -9.33 9.52
CA ILE A 66 4.87 -9.15 10.87
C ILE A 66 6.10 -10.04 11.05
N ARG A 67 7.29 -9.43 11.12
CA ARG A 67 8.52 -10.16 11.46
C ARG A 67 8.40 -10.74 12.87
N VAL A 68 8.58 -12.04 13.00
CA VAL A 68 8.56 -12.71 14.29
C VAL A 68 9.97 -12.64 14.87
N ASN A 69 10.11 -11.95 16.02
CA ASN A 69 11.33 -12.04 16.80
C ASN A 69 11.23 -13.27 17.71
N PRO A 70 12.03 -14.32 17.52
CA PRO A 70 11.85 -15.56 18.24
C PRO A 70 12.41 -15.47 19.68
N ALA A 71 13.13 -14.39 20.03
CA ALA A 71 13.60 -14.15 21.39
C ALA A 71 12.54 -13.40 22.22
N PRO A 72 11.98 -13.99 23.29
CA PRO A 72 11.14 -13.25 24.22
C PRO A 72 11.99 -12.19 24.92
N GLN A 73 11.75 -10.90 24.61
CA GLN A 73 12.33 -9.80 25.37
C GLN A 73 11.73 -9.83 26.78
N ARG A 74 12.52 -10.27 27.77
CA ARG A 74 12.14 -10.11 29.17
C ARG A 74 12.48 -8.68 29.62
N PRO A 75 11.64 -8.04 30.46
CA PRO A 75 11.93 -6.69 30.98
C PRO A 75 13.25 -6.62 31.77
N PHE A 76 13.71 -7.75 32.31
CA PHE A 76 14.98 -7.89 33.02
C PHE A 76 15.63 -9.25 32.70
N GLY A 77 16.93 -9.24 32.40
CA GLY A 77 17.77 -10.43 32.16
C GLY A 77 18.13 -10.69 30.69
N SER A 78 19.10 -11.59 30.47
CA SER A 78 19.48 -12.02 29.13
C SER A 78 18.34 -12.82 28.46
N ALA A 79 18.14 -12.57 27.16
CA ALA A 79 17.26 -13.37 26.34
C ALA A 79 17.81 -14.80 26.27
N THR A 80 17.04 -15.77 26.76
CA THR A 80 17.36 -17.19 26.58
C THR A 80 17.22 -17.55 25.12
N LYS A 81 18.22 -18.22 24.55
CA LYS A 81 18.13 -18.71 23.17
C LYS A 81 16.98 -19.72 23.07
N LEU A 82 16.26 -19.78 21.95
CA LEU A 82 15.17 -20.76 21.80
C LEU A 82 15.64 -22.20 21.94
N THR A 83 16.88 -22.48 21.52
CA THR A 83 17.56 -23.77 21.70
C THR A 83 17.70 -24.18 23.16
N GLU A 84 17.66 -23.23 24.10
CA GLU A 84 17.81 -23.45 25.54
C GLU A 84 16.45 -23.55 26.24
N MET A 85 15.34 -23.24 25.56
CA MET A 85 14.01 -23.35 26.15
C MET A 85 13.55 -24.81 26.25
N ASN A 86 12.91 -25.15 27.36
CA ASN A 86 12.18 -26.42 27.49
C ASN A 86 10.88 -26.32 26.70
N LEU A 87 10.82 -26.98 25.55
CA LEU A 87 9.68 -26.94 24.63
C LEU A 87 8.50 -27.79 25.13
N THR A 88 8.73 -28.71 26.06
CA THR A 88 7.67 -29.51 26.68
C THR A 88 8.05 -29.93 28.10
N PRO A 89 7.09 -29.96 29.04
CA PRO A 89 7.27 -30.62 30.33
C PRO A 89 7.05 -32.15 30.26
N HIS A 90 6.62 -32.70 29.11
CA HIS A 90 6.23 -34.10 28.98
C HIS A 90 7.43 -35.02 28.69
N LEU A 91 7.82 -35.84 29.68
CA LEU A 91 9.01 -36.71 29.65
C LEU A 91 9.12 -37.60 28.40
N VAL A 92 8.02 -38.24 27.97
CA VAL A 92 8.03 -39.18 26.81
C VAL A 92 8.19 -38.46 25.47
N MET A 93 7.84 -37.17 25.39
CA MET A 93 7.95 -36.40 24.16
C MET A 93 9.23 -35.56 24.12
N ASN A 94 9.99 -35.55 25.21
CA ASN A 94 11.17 -34.72 25.35
C ASN A 94 12.19 -34.95 24.23
N ASP A 95 12.40 -36.21 23.82
CA ASP A 95 13.32 -36.56 22.74
C ASP A 95 12.86 -35.99 21.38
N ARG A 96 11.55 -36.07 21.10
CA ARG A 96 10.96 -35.52 19.86
C ARG A 96 11.10 -34.00 19.79
N PHE A 97 10.82 -33.32 20.89
CA PHE A 97 10.93 -31.86 20.96
C PHE A 97 12.40 -31.39 21.03
N THR A 98 13.30 -32.18 21.62
CA THR A 98 14.73 -31.88 21.65
C THR A 98 15.34 -31.89 20.26
N ALA A 99 14.93 -32.84 19.40
CA ALA A 99 15.35 -32.88 18.00
C ALA A 99 14.95 -31.59 17.23
N LEU A 100 13.77 -31.05 17.53
CA LEU A 100 13.23 -29.84 16.89
C LEU A 100 13.94 -28.54 17.33
N LYS A 101 14.73 -28.56 18.42
CA LYS A 101 15.44 -27.37 18.91
C LYS A 101 16.43 -26.82 17.89
N ASN A 102 17.05 -27.69 17.09
CA ASN A 102 18.01 -27.28 16.07
C ASN A 102 17.33 -26.48 14.94
N ASP A 103 16.11 -26.89 14.58
CA ASP A 103 15.30 -26.26 13.52
C ASP A 103 14.75 -24.88 13.94
N LEU A 104 14.76 -24.54 15.24
CA LEU A 104 14.27 -23.24 15.73
C LEU A 104 15.15 -22.06 15.28
N ASN A 105 16.41 -22.31 14.91
CA ASN A 105 17.27 -21.27 14.36
C ASN A 105 16.95 -20.94 12.89
N ASP A 106 16.22 -21.80 12.18
CA ASP A 106 15.87 -21.60 10.76
C ASP A 106 14.79 -20.52 10.56
N PHE A 107 14.11 -20.10 11.64
CA PHE A 107 13.04 -19.10 11.60
C PHE A 107 13.52 -17.65 11.76
N ASN A 108 14.83 -17.38 11.64
CA ASN A 108 15.41 -16.04 11.86
C ASN A 108 14.92 -14.95 10.88
N LEU A 109 14.20 -15.35 9.82
CA LEU A 109 13.55 -14.47 8.85
C LEU A 109 12.06 -14.75 8.68
N PHE A 110 11.43 -15.42 9.66
CA PHE A 110 10.03 -15.76 9.56
C PHE A 110 9.14 -14.51 9.64
N VAL A 111 8.28 -14.36 8.64
CA VAL A 111 7.35 -13.24 8.52
C VAL A 111 5.93 -13.78 8.50
N LEU A 112 5.12 -13.36 9.45
CA LEU A 112 3.70 -13.67 9.47
C LEU A 112 2.99 -12.79 8.45
N TYR A 113 2.34 -13.43 7.48
CA TYR A 113 1.49 -12.73 6.54
C TYR A 113 0.27 -12.14 7.26
N VAL A 114 -0.02 -10.86 7.00
CA VAL A 114 -1.24 -10.22 7.48
C VAL A 114 -2.31 -10.37 6.42
N LYS A 115 -3.50 -10.87 6.82
CA LYS A 115 -4.61 -11.05 5.89
C LYS A 115 -5.01 -9.71 5.27
N ASP A 116 -4.75 -9.56 3.98
CA ASP A 116 -5.27 -8.46 3.19
C ASP A 116 -6.79 -8.66 3.01
N ARG A 117 -7.57 -7.64 3.38
CA ARG A 117 -9.04 -7.66 3.29
C ARG A 117 -9.53 -7.42 1.86
N GLU A 118 -8.67 -6.93 0.99
CA GLU A 118 -9.00 -6.59 -0.40
C GLU A 118 -8.64 -7.69 -1.40
N ILE A 119 -8.08 -8.82 -0.94
CA ILE A 119 -7.85 -9.99 -1.79
C ILE A 119 -9.19 -10.65 -2.06
N LYS A 120 -9.53 -10.76 -3.34
CA LYS A 120 -10.72 -11.46 -3.80
C LYS A 120 -10.49 -12.97 -3.66
N HIS A 121 -11.48 -13.67 -3.12
CA HIS A 121 -11.43 -15.12 -2.97
C HIS A 121 -11.88 -15.79 -4.27
N GLU A 122 -10.96 -16.42 -5.01
CA GLU A 122 -11.30 -17.07 -6.28
C GLU A 122 -11.67 -18.54 -6.07
N SER A 123 -12.79 -18.81 -5.39
CA SER A 123 -13.20 -20.16 -4.97
C SER A 123 -13.43 -21.17 -6.10
N TYR A 124 -13.62 -20.71 -7.34
CA TYR A 124 -13.69 -21.57 -8.53
C TYR A 124 -12.33 -21.88 -9.17
N ARG A 125 -11.27 -21.14 -8.79
CA ARG A 125 -9.93 -21.24 -9.39
C ARG A 125 -8.88 -21.71 -8.40
N ASN A 126 -8.99 -21.29 -7.14
CA ASN A 126 -8.07 -21.58 -6.06
C ASN A 126 -8.76 -22.36 -4.94
N ALA A 127 -8.33 -23.61 -4.75
CA ALA A 127 -8.87 -24.48 -3.71
C ALA A 127 -8.54 -24.00 -2.28
N TYR A 128 -7.44 -23.26 -2.09
CA TYR A 128 -7.05 -22.73 -0.78
C TYR A 128 -7.95 -21.59 -0.30
N ASP A 129 -8.73 -20.97 -1.20
CA ASP A 129 -9.68 -19.91 -0.86
C ASP A 129 -11.02 -20.44 -0.35
N ILE A 130 -11.22 -21.77 -0.34
CA ILE A 130 -12.48 -22.39 0.08
C ILE A 130 -12.44 -22.63 1.61
N PRO A 131 -13.27 -21.93 2.41
CA PRO A 131 -13.29 -22.13 3.85
C PRO A 131 -13.89 -23.49 4.21
N ARG A 132 -13.40 -24.11 5.30
CA ARG A 132 -13.79 -25.46 5.72
C ARG A 132 -15.30 -25.65 5.86
N ASN A 133 -15.99 -24.63 6.36
CA ASN A 133 -17.42 -24.66 6.61
C ASN A 133 -18.26 -24.78 5.33
N ASN A 134 -17.71 -24.39 4.18
CA ASN A 134 -18.44 -24.32 2.90
C ASN A 134 -17.93 -25.33 1.87
N ILE A 135 -17.01 -26.24 2.23
CA ILE A 135 -16.37 -27.16 1.28
C ILE A 135 -17.38 -27.98 0.48
N LEU A 136 -18.38 -28.58 1.15
CA LEU A 136 -19.34 -29.45 0.48
C LEU A 136 -20.24 -28.69 -0.50
N ASP A 137 -20.74 -27.52 -0.08
CA ASP A 137 -21.57 -26.66 -0.94
C ASP A 137 -20.76 -26.15 -2.14
N GLN A 138 -19.57 -25.61 -1.88
CA GLN A 138 -18.69 -25.11 -2.94
C GLN A 138 -18.31 -26.21 -3.93
N LEU A 139 -18.03 -27.43 -3.44
CA LEU A 139 -17.71 -28.57 -4.32
C LEU A 139 -18.90 -28.95 -5.20
N ALA A 140 -20.12 -28.95 -4.66
CA ALA A 140 -21.33 -29.20 -5.44
C ALA A 140 -21.54 -28.14 -6.53
N ARG A 141 -21.32 -26.85 -6.19
CA ARG A 141 -21.37 -25.73 -7.15
C ARG A 141 -20.29 -25.86 -8.23
N MET A 142 -19.04 -26.16 -7.85
CA MET A 142 -17.92 -26.36 -8.77
C MET A 142 -18.18 -27.53 -9.72
N ARG A 143 -18.66 -28.67 -9.20
CA ARG A 143 -19.03 -29.82 -10.01
C ARG A 143 -20.13 -29.48 -11.00
N SER A 144 -21.20 -28.83 -10.55
CA SER A 144 -22.31 -28.43 -11.40
C SER A 144 -21.87 -27.45 -12.48
N ASN A 145 -20.95 -26.55 -12.16
CA ASN A 145 -20.34 -25.60 -13.09
C ASN A 145 -19.41 -26.26 -14.12
N PHE A 146 -18.61 -27.23 -13.68
CA PHE A 146 -17.69 -27.98 -14.54
C PHE A 146 -18.42 -28.90 -15.53
N LEU A 147 -19.53 -29.50 -15.10
CA LEU A 147 -20.32 -30.44 -15.92
C LEU A 147 -21.35 -29.76 -16.83
N GLN A 148 -21.34 -28.44 -16.98
CA GLN A 148 -22.27 -27.76 -17.88
C GLN A 148 -21.96 -28.08 -19.34
N CYS A 149 -23.00 -28.30 -20.15
CA CYS A 149 -22.86 -28.68 -21.55
C CYS A 149 -22.37 -27.55 -22.47
N SER A 150 -22.40 -26.29 -22.02
CA SER A 150 -21.95 -25.14 -22.81
C SER A 150 -20.94 -24.31 -22.05
N LEU A 151 -19.82 -24.01 -22.72
CA LEU A 151 -18.77 -23.10 -22.24
C LEU A 151 -19.29 -21.68 -21.99
N SER A 152 -20.38 -21.27 -22.63
CA SER A 152 -21.00 -19.96 -22.43
C SER A 152 -21.60 -19.77 -21.04
N HIS A 153 -21.81 -20.85 -20.28
CA HIS A 153 -22.44 -20.80 -18.96
C HIS A 153 -21.45 -21.06 -17.82
N THR A 154 -20.21 -21.45 -18.14
CA THR A 154 -19.17 -21.70 -17.16
C THR A 154 -18.84 -20.42 -16.39
N ARG A 155 -19.12 -20.43 -15.09
CA ARG A 155 -18.82 -19.35 -14.16
C ARG A 155 -17.42 -19.52 -13.61
N LEU A 156 -16.63 -18.45 -13.63
CA LEU A 156 -15.28 -18.44 -13.04
C LEU A 156 -15.22 -17.64 -11.74
N GLN A 157 -16.31 -16.99 -11.38
CA GLN A 157 -16.42 -16.15 -10.19
C GLN A 157 -17.74 -16.45 -9.49
N ASP A 158 -17.72 -16.31 -8.16
CA ASP A 158 -18.92 -16.43 -7.34
C ASP A 158 -19.80 -15.18 -7.48
N GLU A 159 -21.06 -15.36 -7.85
CA GLU A 159 -22.05 -14.29 -8.04
C GLU A 159 -22.32 -13.56 -6.71
N ASP A 160 -22.28 -14.28 -5.60
CA ASP A 160 -22.53 -13.70 -4.27
C ASP A 160 -21.41 -12.70 -3.90
N GLN A 161 -20.17 -12.95 -4.34
CA GLN A 161 -19.06 -12.02 -4.17
C GLN A 161 -19.15 -10.79 -5.08
N MET A 162 -19.79 -10.91 -6.26
CA MET A 162 -20.03 -9.76 -7.14
C MET A 162 -20.98 -8.75 -6.49
N HIS A 163 -21.89 -9.23 -5.64
CA HIS A 163 -22.92 -8.40 -4.99
C HIS A 163 -22.54 -7.89 -3.60
N SER A 164 -21.39 -8.30 -3.04
CA SER A 164 -20.88 -7.79 -1.76
C SER A 164 -20.13 -6.46 -1.88
N LEU A 165 -20.25 -5.74 -2.99
CA LEU A 165 -19.59 -4.45 -3.22
C LEU A 165 -20.43 -3.29 -2.66
N PRO A 166 -19.80 -2.21 -2.16
CA PRO A 166 -20.52 -0.98 -1.80
C PRO A 166 -21.35 -0.48 -2.97
N VAL A 167 -22.56 0.04 -2.71
CA VAL A 167 -23.51 0.49 -3.75
C VAL A 167 -22.88 1.46 -4.76
N GLY A 168 -21.98 2.34 -4.30
CA GLY A 168 -21.27 3.27 -5.19
C GLY A 168 -20.32 2.63 -6.22
N GLN A 169 -19.96 1.36 -6.04
CA GLN A 169 -19.12 0.56 -6.94
C GLN A 169 -19.93 -0.40 -7.82
N MET A 170 -21.23 -0.56 -7.57
CA MET A 170 -22.11 -1.44 -8.35
C MET A 170 -22.48 -0.88 -9.74
N GLY A 171 -22.00 0.33 -10.07
CA GLY A 171 -22.32 1.05 -11.31
C GLY A 171 -23.61 1.86 -11.21
N ASN A 172 -23.90 2.65 -12.24
CA ASN A 172 -25.10 3.49 -12.26
C ASN A 172 -26.33 2.64 -12.66
N TYR A 173 -27.09 2.19 -11.66
CA TYR A 173 -28.30 1.40 -11.90
C TYR A 173 -29.34 2.13 -12.78
N GLN A 174 -29.38 3.47 -12.74
CA GLN A 174 -30.28 4.25 -13.60
C GLN A 174 -29.94 4.13 -15.09
N GLU A 175 -28.66 3.99 -15.46
CA GLU A 175 -28.28 3.75 -16.86
C GLU A 175 -28.61 2.33 -17.32
N TYR A 176 -28.52 1.34 -16.42
CA TYR A 176 -28.89 -0.03 -16.75
C TYR A 176 -30.38 -0.15 -17.06
N LEU A 177 -31.24 0.47 -16.24
CA LEU A 177 -32.70 0.47 -16.44
C LEU A 177 -33.10 1.12 -17.77
N LYS A 178 -32.39 2.16 -18.22
CA LYS A 178 -32.62 2.82 -19.51
C LYS A 178 -32.41 1.91 -20.72
N ARG A 179 -31.72 0.77 -20.58
CA ARG A 179 -31.54 -0.21 -21.67
C ARG A 179 -32.77 -1.10 -21.89
N PHE A 180 -33.72 -1.08 -20.96
CA PHE A 180 -34.96 -1.86 -21.02
C PHE A 180 -36.21 -0.98 -21.26
N THR A 181 -36.01 0.32 -21.52
CA THR A 181 -37.03 1.27 -21.98
C THR A 181 -36.72 1.72 -23.39
#